data_AF-A0A7S3B6C0-F1
#
_entry.id   AF-A0A7S3B6C0-F1
#
_cell.length_a   1.000
_cell.length_b   1.000
_cell.length_c   1.000
_cell.angle_alpha   90.00
_cell.angle_beta   90.00
_cell.angle_gamma   90.00
#
_symmetry.space_group_name_H-M   'P 1'
#
loop_
_entity.id
_entity.type
_entity.pdbx_description
1 polymer ?
#
loop_
_entity_poly.entity_id
_entity_poly.type
_entity_poly.pdbx_seq_one_letter_code
_entity_poly.pdbx_strand_id
1 'polypeptide(L)'
;EGRAAGSAATGGGGAVQKRRQSYASDCLWYTSHTMPAFVCRSFPQQKNDYDCGLYMLHAIELIAERPLPAFSTAQHLLDAFGKGFFAQGDIDEMRHKIHKDLCDRASLAIKDELGNDASS
;
A
#
# COMPACT_ATOMS: atom_id res chain seq x y z
N GLU A 1 -78.96 7.97 13.05
CA GLU A 1 -78.92 9.43 13.17
C GLU A 1 -77.60 9.84 13.83
N GLY A 2 -77.06 11.03 13.52
CA GLY A 2 -75.87 11.59 14.17
C GLY A 2 -74.63 11.69 13.27
N ARG A 3 -74.36 12.89 12.74
CA ARG A 3 -73.29 13.28 11.81
C ARG A 3 -72.33 14.25 12.52
N ALA A 4 -71.14 14.42 11.93
CA ALA A 4 -70.17 15.52 12.07
C ALA A 4 -69.13 15.38 13.20
N ALA A 5 -67.89 15.91 13.13
CA ALA A 5 -66.92 16.33 12.10
C ALA A 5 -65.96 17.31 12.81
N GLY A 6 -64.67 17.28 12.45
CA GLY A 6 -63.69 18.35 12.71
C GLY A 6 -62.79 18.14 13.94
N SER A 7 -61.56 18.63 14.01
CA SER A 7 -60.70 19.34 13.04
C SER A 7 -59.32 19.56 13.70
N ALA A 8 -58.28 19.74 12.86
CA ALA A 8 -57.02 20.46 13.09
C ALA A 8 -56.03 19.94 14.17
N ALA A 9 -54.87 19.41 13.78
CA ALA A 9 -53.61 20.14 13.50
C ALA A 9 -52.99 20.74 14.79
N THR A 10 -51.78 20.40 15.21
CA THR A 10 -50.52 20.97 14.69
C THR A 10 -49.34 20.52 15.56
N GLY A 11 -48.13 20.56 14.98
CA GLY A 11 -46.85 20.59 15.71
C GLY A 11 -46.17 19.22 15.78
N GLY A 12 -45.01 18.98 15.19
CA GLY A 12 -43.86 19.88 15.03
C GLY A 12 -42.69 19.24 15.78
N GLY A 13 -41.58 19.01 15.06
CA GLY A 13 -40.39 18.35 15.59
C GLY A 13 -40.06 17.12 14.75
N GLY A 14 -39.26 17.21 13.69
CA GLY A 14 -37.92 17.80 13.76
C GLY A 14 -36.94 16.77 14.32
N ALA A 15 -36.77 15.67 13.60
CA ALA A 15 -35.57 14.85 13.65
C ALA A 15 -35.49 14.19 12.27
N VAL A 16 -34.94 14.88 11.27
CA VAL A 16 -33.56 14.62 10.84
C VAL A 16 -33.17 13.21 11.25
N GLN A 17 -33.79 12.25 10.56
CA GLN A 17 -33.30 10.89 10.45
C GLN A 17 -31.94 11.06 9.79
N LYS A 18 -30.92 11.27 10.63
CA LYS A 18 -29.51 11.23 10.24
C LYS A 18 -29.40 9.92 9.50
N ARG A 19 -29.39 10.01 8.17
CA ARG A 19 -28.78 8.99 7.33
C ARG A 19 -27.36 8.91 7.86
N ARG A 20 -27.15 8.06 8.86
CA ARG A 20 -25.93 7.29 8.96
C ARG A 20 -25.90 6.56 7.64
N GLN A 21 -25.30 7.21 6.64
CA GLN A 21 -24.75 6.50 5.50
C GLN A 21 -23.84 5.47 6.15
N SER A 22 -24.33 4.24 6.20
CA SER A 22 -23.57 3.07 6.57
C SER A 22 -22.50 2.91 5.49
N TYR A 23 -21.41 3.65 5.62
CA TYR A 23 -20.17 3.42 4.87
C TYR A 23 -19.47 2.12 5.31
N ALA A 24 -20.19 1.23 5.97
CA ALA A 24 -19.67 0.02 6.55
C ALA A 24 -20.70 -1.08 6.28
N SER A 25 -20.53 -1.82 5.19
CA SER A 25 -20.73 -3.28 5.14
C SER A 25 -20.45 -3.92 3.78
N ASP A 26 -20.48 -3.18 2.66
CA ASP A 26 -20.63 -3.89 1.37
C ASP A 26 -19.38 -4.01 0.48
N CYS A 27 -18.18 -3.74 0.99
CA CYS A 27 -16.97 -4.11 0.24
C CYS A 27 -15.74 -4.26 1.12
N LEU A 28 -15.79 -5.21 2.05
CA LEU A 28 -14.59 -5.70 2.72
C LEU A 28 -13.85 -6.64 1.77
N TRP A 29 -13.14 -6.09 0.79
CA TRP A 29 -12.27 -6.88 -0.11
C TRP A 29 -11.23 -7.71 0.67
N TYR A 30 -10.93 -7.31 1.91
CA TYR A 30 -9.92 -7.93 2.75
C TYR A 30 -10.42 -8.08 4.20
N THR A 31 -11.21 -9.13 4.46
CA THR A 31 -11.44 -9.63 5.83
C THR A 31 -10.40 -10.71 6.14
N SER A 32 -10.11 -10.97 7.42
CA SER A 32 -9.21 -12.07 7.81
C SER A 32 -9.64 -13.44 7.24
N HIS A 33 -10.94 -13.63 7.00
CA HIS A 33 -11.50 -14.84 6.40
C HIS A 33 -11.43 -14.87 4.86
N THR A 34 -11.30 -13.71 4.21
CA THR A 34 -11.23 -13.60 2.75
C THR A 34 -9.84 -13.29 2.22
N MET A 35 -8.89 -12.93 3.08
CA MET A 35 -7.50 -12.72 2.68
C MET A 35 -6.79 -14.08 2.60
N PRO A 36 -6.47 -14.56 1.38
CA PRO A 36 -5.74 -15.82 1.26
C PRO A 36 -4.36 -15.65 1.92
N ALA A 37 -4.11 -16.38 2.99
CA ALA A 37 -2.78 -16.52 3.54
C ALA A 37 -1.97 -17.42 2.59
N PHE A 38 -1.23 -16.80 1.67
CA PHE A 38 -0.29 -17.52 0.82
C PHE A 38 1.12 -17.30 1.36
N VAL A 39 1.84 -18.40 1.58
CA VAL A 39 3.27 -18.36 1.93
C VAL A 39 4.05 -18.69 0.67
N CYS A 40 4.67 -17.68 0.06
CA CYS A 40 5.56 -17.88 -1.07
C CYS A 40 6.92 -18.40 -0.57
N ARG A 41 7.01 -19.71 -0.29
CA ARG A 41 8.27 -20.35 0.16
C ARG A 41 9.37 -20.32 -0.90
N SER A 42 8.99 -20.09 -2.16
CA SER A 42 9.88 -20.02 -3.32
C SER A 42 10.51 -18.65 -3.52
N PHE A 43 10.05 -17.62 -2.79
CA PHE A 43 10.61 -16.28 -2.87
C PHE A 43 12.08 -16.26 -2.43
N PRO A 44 12.95 -15.44 -3.06
CA PRO A 44 14.34 -15.28 -2.63
C PRO A 44 14.46 -15.03 -1.12
N GLN A 45 15.16 -15.92 -0.42
CA GLN A 45 15.40 -15.80 1.01
C GLN A 45 16.68 -15.01 1.24
N GLN A 46 16.61 -14.04 2.15
CA GLN A 46 17.75 -13.26 2.59
C GLN A 46 18.72 -14.16 3.37
N LYS A 47 20.03 -13.95 3.17
CA LYS A 47 21.09 -14.73 3.82
C LYS A 47 21.77 -14.01 4.99
N ASN A 48 21.43 -12.75 5.21
CA ASN A 48 21.97 -11.88 6.26
C ASN A 48 20.84 -11.21 7.05
N ASP A 49 21.17 -10.34 7.99
CA ASP A 49 20.19 -9.73 8.91
C ASP A 49 19.80 -8.28 8.53
N TYR A 50 20.42 -7.70 7.50
CA TYR A 50 20.37 -6.25 7.25
C TYR A 50 19.79 -5.82 5.89
N ASP A 51 19.55 -6.74 4.96
CA ASP A 51 19.00 -6.47 3.63
C ASP A 51 17.48 -6.63 3.50
N CYS A 52 16.72 -6.88 4.57
CA CYS A 52 15.28 -7.16 4.46
C CYS A 52 14.52 -6.04 3.76
N GLY A 53 14.91 -4.78 4.02
CA GLY A 53 14.40 -3.61 3.33
C GLY A 53 14.76 -3.57 1.85
N LEU A 54 15.98 -3.97 1.47
CA LEU A 54 16.43 -4.00 0.07
C LEU A 54 15.68 -5.07 -0.73
N TYR A 55 15.43 -6.24 -0.13
CA TYR A 55 14.60 -7.28 -0.75
C TYR A 55 13.18 -6.76 -1.04
N MET A 56 12.58 -6.00 -0.11
CA MET A 56 11.26 -5.40 -0.34
C MET A 56 11.29 -4.34 -1.46
N LEU A 57 12.25 -3.43 -1.43
CA LEU A 57 12.36 -2.36 -2.43
C LEU A 57 12.53 -2.93 -3.83
N HIS A 58 13.46 -3.88 -3.98
CA HIS A 58 13.69 -4.53 -5.27
C HIS A 58 12.48 -5.31 -5.77
N ALA A 59 11.76 -5.99 -4.87
CA ALA A 59 10.53 -6.67 -5.23
C ALA A 59 9.45 -5.71 -5.75
N ILE A 60 9.30 -4.55 -5.10
CA ILE A 60 8.34 -3.52 -5.51
C ILE A 60 8.71 -2.95 -6.88
N GLU A 61 9.99 -2.67 -7.14
CA GLU A 61 10.46 -2.20 -8.45
C GLU A 61 10.11 -3.21 -9.55
N LEU A 62 10.42 -4.50 -9.34
CA LEU A 62 10.12 -5.55 -10.31
C LEU A 62 8.62 -5.73 -10.55
N ILE A 63 7.80 -5.57 -9.50
CA ILE A 63 6.34 -5.60 -9.60
C ILE A 63 5.82 -4.38 -10.37
N ALA A 64 6.42 -3.20 -10.18
CA ALA A 64 6.01 -1.99 -10.87
C ALA A 64 6.35 -2.05 -12.38
N GLU A 65 7.46 -2.69 -12.73
CA GLU A 65 7.92 -2.83 -14.12
C GLU A 65 7.19 -3.94 -14.89
N ARG A 66 6.59 -4.91 -14.20
CA ARG A 66 5.94 -6.07 -14.83
C ARG A 66 4.44 -6.08 -14.55
N PRO A 67 3.59 -6.25 -15.58
CA PRO A 67 2.17 -6.44 -15.34
C PRO A 67 1.98 -7.69 -14.47
N LEU A 68 1.34 -7.50 -13.31
CA LEU A 68 0.97 -8.61 -12.43
C LEU A 68 0.10 -9.59 -13.23
N PRO A 69 0.39 -10.90 -13.20
CA PRO A 69 -0.44 -11.87 -13.90
C PRO A 69 -1.86 -11.82 -13.35
N ALA A 70 -2.84 -12.16 -14.18
CA ALA A 70 -4.21 -12.31 -13.71
C ALA A 70 -4.25 -13.33 -12.55
N PHE A 71 -4.75 -12.88 -11.40
CA PHE A 71 -4.79 -13.64 -10.14
C PHE A 71 -5.86 -14.74 -10.14
N SER A 72 -6.04 -15.45 -11.24
CA SER A 72 -7.05 -16.50 -11.37
C SER A 72 -6.76 -17.70 -10.48
N THR A 73 -5.49 -17.96 -10.13
CA THR A 73 -5.09 -18.98 -9.16
C THR A 73 -3.86 -18.55 -8.35
N ALA A 74 -3.70 -19.09 -7.14
CA ALA A 74 -2.51 -18.88 -6.31
C ALA A 74 -1.23 -19.46 -6.96
N GLN A 75 -1.35 -20.44 -7.85
CA GLN A 75 -0.20 -21.01 -8.55
C GLN A 75 0.44 -20.00 -9.50
N HIS A 76 -0.35 -19.19 -10.21
CA HIS A 76 0.19 -18.15 -11.10
C HIS A 76 0.97 -17.07 -10.32
N LEU A 77 0.55 -16.77 -9.09
CA LEU A 77 1.31 -15.92 -8.17
C LEU A 77 2.65 -16.57 -7.81
N LEU A 78 2.65 -17.84 -7.43
CA LEU A 78 3.88 -18.55 -7.06
C LEU A 78 4.85 -18.71 -8.24
N ASP A 79 4.33 -18.87 -9.46
CA ASP A 79 5.14 -18.95 -10.67
C ASP A 79 5.75 -17.59 -11.02
N ALA A 80 5.01 -16.49 -10.81
CA ALA A 80 5.50 -15.13 -11.05
C ALA A 80 6.49 -14.64 -9.98
N PHE A 81 6.34 -15.09 -8.73
CA PHE A 81 7.14 -14.64 -7.57
C PHE A 81 8.04 -15.74 -6.98
N GLY A 82 8.25 -16.81 -7.74
CA GLY A 82 8.94 -18.01 -7.27
C GLY A 82 10.45 -17.92 -7.28
N LYS A 83 11.09 -19.10 -7.31
CA LYS A 83 12.55 -19.21 -7.35
C LYS A 83 13.05 -18.55 -8.63
N GLY A 84 13.92 -17.55 -8.49
CA GLY A 84 14.45 -16.78 -9.60
C GLY A 84 13.76 -15.44 -9.84
N PHE A 85 12.91 -14.98 -8.92
CA PHE A 85 12.34 -13.62 -9.00
C PHE A 85 13.43 -12.54 -9.06
N PHE A 86 14.49 -12.71 -8.26
CA PHE A 86 15.77 -12.02 -8.37
C PHE A 86 16.87 -12.81 -7.64
N ALA A 87 18.12 -12.48 -7.89
CA ALA A 87 19.31 -13.05 -7.28
C ALA A 87 19.89 -12.15 -6.18
N GLN A 88 20.73 -12.73 -5.31
CA GLN A 88 21.46 -11.97 -4.28
C GLN A 88 22.33 -10.86 -4.89
N GLY A 89 22.89 -11.09 -6.09
CA GLY A 89 23.69 -10.10 -6.79
C GLY A 89 22.93 -8.81 -7.09
N ASP A 90 21.63 -8.91 -7.40
CA ASP A 90 20.77 -7.74 -7.65
C ASP A 90 20.62 -6.89 -6.39
N ILE A 91 20.57 -7.53 -5.23
CA ILE A 91 20.51 -6.86 -3.92
C ILE A 91 21.85 -6.19 -3.57
N ASP A 92 22.97 -6.85 -3.89
CA ASP A 92 24.30 -6.27 -3.68
C ASP A 92 24.53 -5.04 -4.57
N GLU A 93 24.04 -5.06 -5.81
CA GLU A 93 24.06 -3.92 -6.73
C GLU A 93 23.15 -2.80 -6.23
N MET A 94 21.92 -3.13 -5.82
CA MET A 94 21.00 -2.15 -5.24
C MET A 94 21.59 -1.48 -3.99
N ARG A 95 22.27 -2.24 -3.12
CA ARG A 95 22.96 -1.69 -1.94
C ARG A 95 24.00 -0.65 -2.34
N HIS A 96 24.85 -0.97 -3.32
CA HIS A 96 25.85 -0.03 -3.81
C HIS A 96 25.23 1.22 -4.44
N LYS A 97 24.19 1.04 -5.25
CA LYS A 97 23.48 2.14 -5.92
C LYS A 97 22.86 3.10 -4.90
N ILE A 98 22.10 2.59 -3.93
CA ILE A 98 21.46 3.41 -2.89
C ILE A 98 22.51 4.13 -2.06
N HIS A 99 23.56 3.43 -1.63
CA HIS A 99 24.64 4.05 -0.86
C HIS A 99 25.29 5.21 -1.63
N LYS A 100 25.63 4.98 -2.90
CA LYS A 100 26.21 6.01 -3.76
C LYS A 100 25.27 7.20 -3.91
N ASP A 101 24.00 6.96 -4.25
CA ASP A 101 23.02 8.03 -4.46
C ASP A 101 22.79 8.86 -3.19
N LEU A 102 22.81 8.23 -2.01
CA LEU A 102 22.70 8.92 -0.73
C LEU A 102 23.94 9.78 -0.44
N CYS A 103 25.15 9.25 -0.67
CA CYS A 103 26.39 10.00 -0.50
C CYS A 103 26.48 11.20 -1.46
N ASP A 104 26.08 11.02 -2.71
CA ASP A 104 26.09 12.07 -3.72
C ASP A 104 25.10 13.18 -3.34
N ARG A 105 23.88 12.83 -2.93
CA ARG A 105 22.87 13.80 -2.46
C ARG A 105 23.29 14.54 -1.20
N ALA A 106 23.88 13.83 -0.23
CA ALA A 106 24.39 14.47 0.99
C ALA A 106 25.52 15.46 0.66
N SER A 107 26.42 15.09 -0.25
CA SER A 107 27.51 15.96 -0.70
C SER A 107 27.01 17.21 -1.43
N LEU A 108 25.93 17.09 -2.21
CA LEU A 108 25.28 18.22 -2.86
C LEU A 108 24.60 19.14 -1.83
N ALA A 109 23.86 18.58 -0.88
CA ALA A 109 23.20 19.36 0.17
C ALA A 109 24.20 20.19 1.00
N ILE A 110 25.35 19.61 1.36
CA ILE A 110 26.40 20.31 2.09
C ILE A 110 26.99 21.46 1.26
N LYS A 111 27.17 21.26 -0.06
CA LYS A 111 27.68 22.32 -0.95
C LYS A 111 26.68 23.46 -1.10
N ASP A 112 25.39 23.16 -1.15
CA ASP A 112 24.34 24.17 -1.25
C ASP A 112 24.25 25.02 0.04
N GLU A 113 24.37 24.40 1.21
CA GLU A 113 24.41 25.13 2.50
C GLU A 113 25.65 26.03 2.59
N LEU A 114 26.84 25.51 2.27
CA LEU A 114 28.09 26.28 2.30
C LEU A 114 28.17 27.38 1.24
N GLY A 115 27.48 27.21 0.10
CA GLY A 115 27.40 28.21 -0.96
C GLY A 115 26.49 29.39 -0.61
N ASN A 116 25.44 29.15 0.18
CA ASN A 116 24.53 30.20 0.66
C ASN A 116 25.16 31.08 1.75
N ASP A 117 26.00 30.52 2.62
CA ASP A 117 26.68 31.28 3.68
C ASP A 117 27.74 32.26 3.16
N ALA A 118 28.27 32.05 1.94
CA ALA A 118 29.25 32.94 1.33
C ALA A 118 28.63 34.20 0.68
N SER A 119 27.30 34.31 0.65
CA SER A 119 26.56 35.40 -0.01
C SER A 119 25.77 36.31 0.96
N SER A 120 25.95 36.16 2.28
CA SER A 120 25.34 37.02 3.31
C SER A 120 26.34 38.01 3.91
#